data_AF-G1LWH9-F1
#
_entry.id   AF-G1LWH9-F1
#
_cell.length_a   1.000
_cell.length_b   1.000
_cell.length_c   1.000
_cell.angle_alpha   90.00
_cell.angle_beta   90.00
_cell.angle_gamma   90.00
#
_symmetry.space_group_name_H-M   'P 1'
#
loop_
_entity.id
_entity.type
_entity.pdbx_description
1 polymer ?
#
loop_
_entity_poly.entity_id
_entity_poly.type
_entity_poly.pdbx_seq_one_letter_code
_entity_poly.pdbx_strand_id
1 'polypeptide(L)'
;VEGWGPFDLVYGSTPPIGHACDHPPVWYLLQFHRILQYARPRPGSQQPFFWMFVDNLVLSQDDQTAATRFLEADPVTIQDVCGRAVRNTVHVWSNIPAVRSRHSALALCEELSLLAQDRQRTKPPAQGPAQLVKNCFLPLREYFKYFSTELTSSL
;
A
#
# COMPACT_ATOMS: atom_id res chain seq x y z
N VAL A 1 -11.75 17.45 1.39
CA VAL A 1 -12.00 16.05 1.82
C VAL A 1 -13.39 15.94 2.43
N GLU A 2 -13.71 16.67 3.50
CA GLU A 2 -15.03 16.59 4.15
C GLU A 2 -16.22 16.87 3.21
N GLY A 3 -16.07 17.78 2.25
CA GLY A 3 -17.11 18.07 1.24
C GLY A 3 -17.27 17.01 0.13
N TRP A 4 -16.42 15.98 0.08
CA TRP A 4 -16.51 14.90 -0.91
C TRP A 4 -17.33 13.70 -0.43
N GLY A 5 -17.80 13.74 0.82
CA GLY A 5 -18.60 12.69 1.44
C GLY A 5 -17.79 11.84 2.43
N PRO A 6 -18.48 10.95 3.16
CA PRO A 6 -17.82 10.01 4.05
C PRO A 6 -17.01 8.99 3.25
N PHE A 7 -15.91 8.52 3.83
CA PHE A 7 -15.05 7.50 3.23
C PHE A 7 -15.06 6.26 4.10
N ASP A 8 -15.14 5.09 3.46
CA ASP A 8 -14.95 3.80 4.13
C ASP A 8 -13.52 3.26 3.96
N LEU A 9 -12.80 3.73 2.95
CA LEU A 9 -11.43 3.30 2.62
C LEU A 9 -10.60 4.48 2.12
N VAL A 10 -9.41 4.67 2.70
CA VAL A 10 -8.39 5.61 2.19
C VAL A 10 -7.17 4.83 1.71
N TYR A 11 -6.83 4.98 0.44
CA TYR A 11 -5.64 4.37 -0.16
C TYR A 11 -4.63 5.44 -0.54
N GLY A 12 -3.37 5.21 -0.19
CA GLY A 12 -2.24 6.03 -0.63
C GLY A 12 -1.05 5.17 -1.02
N SER A 13 -0.23 5.68 -1.92
CA SER A 13 1.03 5.03 -2.25
C SER A 13 2.10 6.04 -2.60
N THR A 14 3.36 5.68 -2.34
CA THR A 14 4.48 6.38 -2.96
C THR A 14 4.48 6.10 -4.47
N PRO A 15 5.07 6.98 -5.29
CA PRO A 15 5.23 6.71 -6.72
C PRO A 15 6.10 5.46 -6.95
N PRO A 16 5.95 4.77 -8.09
CA PRO A 16 6.81 3.63 -8.41
C PRO A 16 8.27 4.08 -8.62
N ILE A 17 9.22 3.18 -8.32
CA ILE A 17 10.64 3.42 -8.59
C ILE A 17 10.86 3.77 -10.07
N GLY A 18 11.69 4.78 -10.33
CA GLY A 18 12.08 5.19 -11.67
C GLY A 18 11.16 6.21 -12.33
N HIS A 19 10.04 6.58 -11.70
CA HIS A 19 9.27 7.76 -12.09
C HIS A 19 9.85 9.01 -11.43
N ALA A 20 9.83 10.14 -12.15
CA ALA A 20 10.21 11.42 -11.59
C ALA A 20 9.26 11.77 -10.43
N CYS A 21 9.82 11.96 -9.24
CA CYS A 21 9.08 12.49 -8.10
C CYS A 21 9.29 14.00 -8.05
N ASP A 22 8.22 14.77 -8.20
CA ASP A 22 8.27 16.23 -7.99
C ASP A 22 8.55 16.59 -6.52
N HIS A 23 8.40 15.61 -5.62
CA HIS A 23 8.52 15.78 -4.17
C HIS A 23 9.35 14.66 -3.53
N PRO A 24 9.99 14.92 -2.37
CA PRO A 24 10.67 13.89 -1.60
C PRO A 24 9.70 12.75 -1.20
N PRO A 25 10.16 11.48 -1.11
CA PRO A 25 9.31 10.33 -0.79
C PRO A 25 8.45 10.50 0.49
N VAL A 26 9.03 11.07 1.55
CA VAL A 26 8.34 11.34 2.82
C VAL A 26 7.12 12.28 2.68
N TRP A 27 7.11 13.13 1.65
CA TRP A 27 6.01 14.07 1.42
C TRP A 27 4.69 13.33 1.18
N TYR A 28 4.71 12.22 0.43
CA TYR A 28 3.53 11.42 0.14
C TYR A 28 2.94 10.79 1.41
N LEU A 29 3.79 10.33 2.32
CA LEU A 29 3.38 9.82 3.64
C LEU A 29 2.68 10.91 4.46
N LEU A 30 3.29 12.10 4.56
CA LEU A 30 2.73 13.21 5.35
C LEU A 30 1.40 13.70 4.78
N GLN A 31 1.29 13.79 3.46
CA GLN A 31 0.01 14.15 2.81
C GLN A 31 -1.05 13.07 3.00
N PHE A 32 -0.67 11.80 2.89
CA PHE A 32 -1.57 10.69 3.19
C PHE A 32 -2.07 10.76 4.63
N HIS A 33 -1.18 10.94 5.61
CA HIS A 33 -1.56 11.07 7.01
C HIS A 33 -2.52 12.26 7.22
N ARG A 34 -2.25 13.41 6.59
CA ARG A 34 -3.16 14.58 6.64
C ARG A 34 -4.56 14.24 6.10
N ILE A 35 -4.65 13.63 4.92
CA ILE A 35 -5.93 13.24 4.31
C ILE A 35 -6.64 12.19 5.15
N LEU A 36 -5.91 11.23 5.71
CA LEU A 36 -6.43 10.19 6.59
C LEU A 36 -7.15 10.80 7.80
N GLN A 37 -6.60 11.86 8.41
CA GLN A 37 -7.26 12.54 9.52
C GLN A 37 -8.57 13.23 9.10
N TYR A 38 -8.63 13.83 7.91
CA TYR A 38 -9.87 14.44 7.41
C TYR A 38 -10.93 13.43 6.97
N ALA A 39 -10.51 12.22 6.60
CA ALA A 39 -11.40 11.15 6.16
C ALA A 39 -11.92 10.27 7.31
N ARG A 40 -11.31 10.35 8.50
CA ARG A 40 -11.72 9.56 9.67
C ARG A 40 -13.18 9.85 10.04
N PRO A 41 -14.00 8.82 10.26
CA PRO A 41 -15.35 9.00 10.76
C PRO A 41 -15.37 9.70 12.12
N ARG A 42 -16.52 10.31 12.45
CA ARG A 42 -16.71 10.95 13.75
C ARG A 42 -16.57 9.91 14.88
N PRO A 43 -15.98 10.29 16.03
CA PRO A 43 -15.95 9.42 17.20
C PRO A 43 -17.37 8.92 17.55
N GLY A 44 -17.53 7.60 17.70
CA GLY A 44 -18.82 6.96 17.97
C GLY A 44 -19.58 6.47 16.72
N SER A 45 -19.07 6.71 15.51
CA SER A 45 -19.61 6.08 14.30
C SER A 45 -19.37 4.56 14.33
N GLN A 46 -20.41 3.79 13.98
CA GLN A 46 -20.31 2.32 13.80
C GLN A 46 -19.84 1.93 12.40
N GLN A 47 -19.57 2.92 11.54
CA GLN A 47 -19.13 2.69 10.17
C GLN A 47 -17.72 2.08 10.15
N PRO A 48 -17.52 0.92 9.49
CA PRO A 48 -16.19 0.36 9.34
C PRO A 48 -15.33 1.29 8.48
N PHE A 49 -14.12 1.60 8.95
CA PHE A 49 -13.20 2.50 8.27
C PHE A 49 -11.83 1.86 8.12
N PHE A 50 -11.36 1.82 6.88
CA PHE A 50 -10.11 1.19 6.51
C PHE A 50 -9.15 2.17 5.86
N TRP A 51 -7.87 1.89 5.95
CA TRP A 51 -6.83 2.63 5.26
C TRP A 51 -5.65 1.74 4.91
N MET A 52 -4.96 2.10 3.85
CA MET A 52 -3.74 1.41 3.42
C MET A 52 -2.78 2.40 2.77
N PHE A 53 -1.54 2.39 3.23
CA PHE A 53 -0.43 3.10 2.63
C PHE A 53 0.59 2.11 2.10
N VAL A 54 0.99 2.27 0.83
CA VAL A 54 1.91 1.36 0.14
C VAL A 54 3.18 2.12 -0.26
N ASP A 55 4.32 1.64 0.20
CA ASP A 55 5.61 2.10 -0.26
C ASP A 55 6.21 1.16 -1.31
N ASN A 56 6.57 1.72 -2.46
CA ASN A 56 7.26 1.07 -3.56
C ASN A 56 8.78 0.99 -3.37
N LEU A 57 9.25 0.86 -2.12
CA LEU A 57 10.67 0.87 -1.73
C LEU A 57 11.39 2.20 -2.05
N VAL A 58 10.68 3.31 -1.97
CA VAL A 58 11.29 4.65 -2.15
C VAL A 58 11.50 5.37 -0.81
N LEU A 59 10.91 4.87 0.29
CA LEU A 59 11.15 5.40 1.62
C LEU A 59 12.46 4.87 2.19
N SER A 60 13.27 5.78 2.75
CA SER A 60 14.45 5.41 3.53
C SER A 60 14.07 4.72 4.84
N GLN A 61 15.05 4.13 5.54
CA GLN A 61 14.80 3.50 6.85
C GLN A 61 14.27 4.52 7.89
N ASP A 62 14.77 5.75 7.85
CA ASP A 62 14.28 6.83 8.71
C ASP A 62 12.84 7.21 8.37
N ASP A 63 12.51 7.30 7.08
CA ASP A 63 11.14 7.57 6.63
C ASP A 63 10.18 6.44 7.00
N GLN A 64 10.62 5.17 6.92
CA GLN A 64 9.83 4.02 7.34
C GLN A 64 9.58 4.05 8.85
N THR A 65 10.59 4.42 9.64
CA THR A 65 10.45 4.60 11.09
C THR A 65 9.46 5.72 11.40
N ALA A 66 9.52 6.83 10.66
CA ALA A 66 8.53 7.90 10.77
C ALA A 66 7.13 7.40 10.36
N ALA A 67 7.00 6.65 9.27
CA ALA A 67 5.74 6.07 8.81
C ALA A 67 5.09 5.21 9.91
N THR A 68 5.86 4.32 10.53
CA THR A 68 5.37 3.49 11.65
C THR A 68 4.85 4.32 12.81
N ARG A 69 5.53 5.41 13.16
CA ARG A 69 5.09 6.32 14.24
C ARG A 69 3.83 7.11 13.88
N PHE A 70 3.77 7.66 12.67
CA PHE A 70 2.62 8.47 12.22
C PHE A 70 1.38 7.63 11.94
N LEU A 71 1.55 6.41 11.45
CA LEU A 71 0.45 5.51 11.08
C LEU A 71 0.08 4.54 12.21
N GLU A 72 0.85 4.55 13.32
CA GLU A 72 0.65 3.68 14.49
C GLU A 72 0.53 2.19 14.11
N ALA A 73 1.30 1.77 13.10
CA ALA A 73 1.27 0.41 12.56
C ALA A 73 2.66 0.02 12.04
N ASP A 74 3.03 -1.24 12.19
CA ASP A 74 4.27 -1.76 11.63
C ASP A 74 4.15 -2.05 10.13
N PRO A 75 5.23 -1.87 9.35
CA PRO A 75 5.25 -2.22 7.94
C PRO A 75 5.11 -3.73 7.74
N VAL A 76 4.32 -4.09 6.73
CA VAL A 76 4.22 -5.44 6.21
C VAL A 76 4.93 -5.51 4.87
N THR A 77 5.98 -6.31 4.78
CA THR A 77 6.70 -6.54 3.52
C THR A 77 5.95 -7.59 2.69
N ILE A 78 5.51 -7.21 1.50
CA ILE A 78 4.82 -8.10 0.56
C ILE A 78 5.71 -8.26 -0.67
N GLN A 79 6.01 -9.51 -1.01
CA GLN A 79 6.91 -9.87 -2.11
C GLN A 79 6.16 -10.63 -3.20
N ASP A 80 6.52 -10.35 -4.46
CA ASP A 80 6.17 -11.18 -5.62
C ASP A 80 7.38 -12.06 -5.91
N VAL A 81 7.24 -13.37 -5.69
CA VAL A 81 8.30 -14.34 -5.93
C VAL A 81 7.88 -15.22 -7.10
N CYS A 82 8.71 -15.28 -8.13
CA CYS A 82 8.55 -16.25 -9.21
C CYS A 82 9.70 -17.25 -9.18
N GLY A 83 9.39 -18.47 -8.72
CA GLY A 83 10.41 -19.50 -8.50
C GLY A 83 11.32 -19.11 -7.33
N ARG A 84 12.59 -18.81 -7.61
CA ARG A 84 13.59 -18.37 -6.60
C ARG A 84 13.91 -16.87 -6.67
N ALA A 85 13.35 -16.15 -7.65
CA ALA A 85 13.65 -14.74 -7.86
C ALA A 85 12.53 -13.84 -7.34
N VAL A 86 12.89 -12.82 -6.57
CA VAL A 86 11.98 -11.76 -6.14
C VAL A 86 11.80 -10.78 -7.30
N ARG A 87 10.58 -10.70 -7.83
CA ARG A 87 10.22 -9.81 -8.94
C ARG A 87 9.81 -8.42 -8.48
N ASN A 88 9.13 -8.35 -7.34
CA ASN A 88 8.58 -7.11 -6.81
C ASN A 88 8.51 -7.19 -5.29
N THR A 89 8.65 -6.04 -4.64
CA THR A 89 8.47 -5.94 -3.19
C THR A 89 7.94 -4.56 -2.86
N VAL A 90 7.04 -4.52 -1.89
CA VAL A 90 6.44 -3.30 -1.34
C VAL A 90 6.36 -3.40 0.17
N HIS A 91 6.40 -2.26 0.85
CA HIS A 91 6.03 -2.16 2.26
C HIS A 91 4.60 -1.64 2.37
N VAL A 92 3.81 -2.20 3.29
CA VAL A 92 2.41 -1.86 3.45
C VAL A 92 2.10 -1.56 4.91
N TRP A 93 1.49 -0.41 5.17
CA TRP A 93 0.89 -0.06 6.46
C TRP A 93 -0.62 -0.04 6.28
N SER A 94 -1.36 -0.74 7.15
CA SER A 94 -2.81 -0.82 7.02
C SER A 94 -3.48 -1.31 8.30
N ASN A 95 -4.74 -0.91 8.49
CA ASN A 95 -5.64 -1.51 9.48
C ASN A 95 -6.56 -2.60 8.87
N ILE A 96 -6.41 -2.95 7.60
CA ILE A 96 -7.21 -3.99 6.96
C ILE A 96 -6.85 -5.35 7.60
N PRO A 97 -7.85 -6.14 8.01
CA PRO A 97 -7.62 -7.48 8.54
C PRO A 97 -6.79 -8.35 7.58
N ALA A 98 -6.01 -9.28 8.13
CA ALA A 98 -5.18 -10.22 7.36
C ALA A 98 -4.10 -9.60 6.44
N VAL A 99 -3.87 -8.29 6.45
CA VAL A 99 -2.68 -7.72 5.78
C VAL A 99 -1.41 -8.19 6.49
N ARG A 100 -1.40 -8.19 7.83
CA ARG A 100 -0.25 -8.63 8.64
C ARG A 100 0.15 -10.08 8.42
N SER A 101 -0.79 -10.97 8.10
CA SER A 101 -0.46 -12.39 7.83
C SER A 101 0.24 -12.60 6.48
N ARG A 102 0.33 -11.57 5.63
CA ARG A 102 1.04 -11.59 4.35
C ARG A 102 2.51 -11.17 4.46
N HIS A 103 3.00 -10.91 5.68
CA HIS A 103 4.38 -10.52 5.91
C HIS A 103 5.33 -11.63 5.43
N SER A 104 6.15 -11.33 4.43
CA SER A 104 7.23 -12.22 4.00
C SER A 104 8.44 -12.04 4.93
N ALA A 105 8.70 -13.05 5.75
CA ALA A 105 9.89 -13.09 6.61
C ALA A 105 11.21 -13.26 5.84
N LEU A 106 11.14 -13.50 4.52
CA LEU A 106 12.30 -13.75 3.66
C LEU A 106 13.03 -12.47 3.22
N ALA A 107 12.58 -11.29 3.62
CA ALA A 107 13.23 -10.04 3.22
C ALA A 107 14.38 -9.66 4.17
N LEU A 108 15.63 -9.87 3.75
CA LEU A 108 16.75 -9.15 4.38
C LEU A 108 16.79 -7.71 3.84
N CYS A 109 17.04 -6.72 4.71
CA CYS A 109 17.18 -5.30 4.31
C CYS A 109 18.19 -5.09 3.16
N GLU A 110 19.24 -5.91 3.12
CA GLU A 110 20.28 -5.86 2.08
C GLU A 110 19.72 -6.27 0.71
N GLU A 111 18.91 -7.33 0.65
CA GLU A 111 18.28 -7.79 -0.59
C GLU A 111 17.26 -6.76 -1.13
N LEU A 112 16.52 -6.11 -0.23
CA LEU A 112 15.57 -5.05 -0.60
C LEU A 112 16.28 -3.82 -1.18
N SER A 113 17.43 -3.46 -0.60
CA SER A 113 18.25 -2.36 -1.08
C SER A 113 18.84 -2.65 -2.47
N LEU A 114 19.31 -3.89 -2.68
CA LEU A 114 19.79 -4.35 -3.99
C LEU A 114 18.66 -4.33 -5.04
N LEU A 115 17.46 -4.79 -4.69
CA LEU A 115 16.30 -4.75 -5.58
C LEU A 115 15.88 -3.32 -5.95
N ALA A 116 15.90 -2.40 -4.99
CA ALA A 116 15.59 -0.99 -5.26
C ALA A 116 16.61 -0.36 -6.22
N GLN A 117 17.91 -0.66 -6.04
CA GLN A 117 18.97 -0.20 -6.93
C GLN A 117 18.86 -0.79 -8.34
N ASP A 118 18.58 -2.09 -8.47
CA ASP A 118 18.43 -2.75 -9.76
C ASP A 118 17.24 -2.16 -10.54
N ARG A 119 16.14 -1.86 -9.84
CA ARG A 119 14.95 -1.20 -10.43
C ARG A 119 15.16 0.22 -10.88
N GLN A 120 16.04 0.99 -10.23
CA GLN A 120 16.41 2.31 -10.74
C GLN A 120 17.18 2.24 -12.06
N ARG A 121 17.90 1.12 -12.29
CA ARG A 121 18.74 0.93 -13.48
C ARG A 121 18.02 0.19 -14.63
N THR A 122 16.94 -0.52 -14.34
CA THR A 122 16.20 -1.33 -15.31
C THR A 122 14.86 -0.70 -15.71
N LYS A 123 14.38 -1.05 -16.91
CA LYS A 123 13.06 -0.61 -17.40
C LYS A 123 11.95 -1.13 -16.45
N PRO A 124 10.94 -0.32 -16.10
CA PRO A 124 9.92 -0.73 -15.14
C PRO A 124 9.21 -2.03 -15.60
N PRO A 125 8.94 -2.96 -14.67
CA PRO A 125 8.29 -4.22 -15.00
C PRO A 125 6.89 -3.98 -15.60
N ALA A 126 6.45 -4.87 -16.48
CA ALA A 126 5.15 -4.80 -17.17
C ALA A 126 3.93 -4.86 -16.21
N GLN A 127 4.14 -5.33 -14.97
CA GLN A 127 3.13 -5.37 -13.92
C GLN A 127 3.47 -4.38 -12.81
N GLY A 128 2.56 -3.44 -12.58
CA GLY A 128 2.71 -2.44 -11.53
C GLY A 128 2.53 -3.02 -10.12
N PRO A 129 2.91 -2.25 -9.09
CA PRO A 129 2.74 -2.62 -7.67
C PRO A 129 1.30 -2.95 -7.27
N ALA A 130 0.32 -2.47 -8.04
CA ALA A 130 -1.09 -2.73 -7.83
C ALA A 130 -1.46 -4.23 -7.81
N GLN A 131 -0.72 -5.10 -8.51
CA GLN A 131 -0.98 -6.54 -8.45
C GLN A 131 -0.62 -7.16 -7.10
N LEU A 132 0.42 -6.64 -6.42
CA LEU A 132 0.87 -7.18 -5.15
C LEU A 132 -0.15 -6.94 -4.03
N VAL A 133 -0.73 -5.75 -4.01
CA VAL A 133 -1.64 -5.33 -2.94
C VAL A 133 -3.10 -5.65 -3.23
N LYS A 134 -3.45 -6.08 -4.45
CA LYS A 134 -4.83 -6.44 -4.82
C LYS A 134 -5.44 -7.44 -3.84
N ASN A 135 -4.67 -8.44 -3.44
CA ASN A 135 -5.15 -9.50 -2.55
C ASN A 135 -5.31 -9.02 -1.09
N CYS A 136 -4.70 -7.90 -0.71
CA CYS A 136 -4.87 -7.29 0.60
C CYS A 136 -6.28 -6.75 0.82
N PHE A 137 -7.03 -6.47 -0.24
CA PHE A 137 -8.41 -5.99 -0.14
C PHE A 137 -9.46 -7.10 -0.09
N LEU A 138 -9.09 -8.37 -0.27
CA LEU A 138 -10.05 -9.49 -0.23
C LEU A 138 -10.87 -9.57 1.06
N PRO A 139 -10.29 -9.33 2.26
CA PRO A 139 -11.06 -9.33 3.51
C PRO A 139 -12.16 -8.27 3.57
N LEU A 140 -12.06 -7.20 2.78
CA LEU A 140 -13.08 -6.14 2.74
C LEU A 140 -14.41 -6.62 2.14
N ARG A 141 -14.44 -7.79 1.49
CA ARG A 141 -15.68 -8.41 0.99
C ARG A 141 -16.68 -8.76 2.10
N GLU A 142 -16.21 -8.90 3.33
CA GLU A 142 -17.09 -9.15 4.50
C GLU A 142 -17.77 -7.87 4.99
N TYR A 143 -17.25 -6.69 4.61
CA TYR A 143 -17.71 -5.38 5.08
C TYR A 143 -18.52 -4.62 4.03
N PHE A 144 -18.25 -4.87 2.74
CA PHE A 144 -18.87 -4.15 1.63
C PHE A 144 -19.58 -5.08 0.66
N LYS A 145 -20.53 -4.51 -0.08
CA LYS A 145 -21.26 -5.21 -1.14
C LYS A 145 -20.28 -5.70 -2.21
N TYR A 146 -20.31 -7.00 -2.47
CA TYR A 146 -19.56 -7.62 -3.56
C TYR A 146 -20.37 -7.61 -4.86
N PHE A 147 -19.73 -7.21 -5.95
CA PHE A 147 -20.30 -7.27 -7.30
C PHE A 147 -19.54 -8.31 -8.11
N SER A 148 -20.23 -9.35 -8.58
CA SER A 148 -19.64 -10.35 -9.48
C SER A 148 -19.57 -9.82 -10.91
N THR A 149 -18.48 -10.15 -11.62
CA THR A 149 -18.27 -9.78 -13.03
C THR A 149 -19.02 -10.66 -14.04
N GLU A 150 -19.93 -11.55 -13.59
CA GLU A 150 -20.69 -12.45 -14.47
C GLU A 150 -21.78 -11.78 -15.32
N LEU A 151 -21.76 -10.46 -15.52
CA LEU A 151 -22.82 -9.77 -16.28
C LEU A 151 -22.31 -8.70 -17.24
N THR A 152 -21.29 -9.02 -18.05
CA THR A 152 -20.97 -8.27 -19.29
C THR A 152 -20.37 -9.18 -20.37
N SER A 153 -21.02 -10.32 -20.67
CA SER A 153 -20.72 -11.11 -21.89
C SER A 153 -21.99 -11.47 -22.66
N SER A 154 -23.02 -10.65 -22.55
CA SER A 154 -24.24 -10.77 -23.35
C SER A 154 -24.72 -9.37 -23.69
N LEU A 155 -24.16 -8.83 -24.77
CA LEU A 155 -24.76 -7.92 -25.75
C LEU A 155 -23.78 -7.73 -26.90
#